data_AF-A0A4R7FHB2-F1
#
_entry.id   AF-A0A4R7FHB2-F1
#
_cell.length_a   1.000
_cell.length_b   1.000
_cell.length_c   1.000
_cell.angle_alpha   90.00
_cell.angle_beta   90.00
_cell.angle_gamma   90.00
#
_symmetry.space_group_name_H-M   'P 1'
#
loop_
_entity.id
_entity.type
_entity.pdbx_description
1 polymer ?
#
loop_
_entity_poly.entity_id
_entity_poly.type
_entity_poly.pdbx_seq_one_letter_code
_entity_poly.pdbx_strand_id
1 'polypeptide(L)'
;MTEHRAQFDFSIGFANGGGLDGHGFRLDLPSADLDEHAIGRLLVAHLGLALVRDVRLTDLRIVEEPHRGSRGVDVPASGRAARVVDLSHRIRAGLVTYPGLPAPVIRPHLTREASRERYAPGTEFAMDVIELIGNTGTYLDSPYHRYADGADLAGLRLETLVGLPAEVFHLTDAWSPNERGIGAAAVADRGVRGAAVLLHTGWDRHFGTPEYGRGAPFLTEDGARHLIEQGVALVGIDSLNIDDVESGGERPAHTLLLGAGVHVVEHLTGLGDLPPRGARFTAAPPAVEGFGTFPVRAFAEVPAG
;
A
#
# COMPACT_ATOMS: atom_id res chain seq x y z
N MET A 1 5.46 11.34 16.02
CA MET A 1 5.20 12.78 16.22
C MET A 1 4.49 12.91 17.55
N THR A 2 4.68 13.99 18.31
CA THR A 2 3.96 14.17 19.58
C THR A 2 2.48 14.42 19.28
N GLU A 3 1.61 13.52 19.73
CA GLU A 3 0.16 13.51 19.42
C GLU A 3 -0.61 13.84 20.69
N HIS A 4 -1.28 15.00 20.71
CA HIS A 4 -2.14 15.40 21.82
C HIS A 4 -3.50 14.72 21.68
N ARG A 5 -4.05 14.15 22.75
CA ARG A 5 -5.38 13.53 22.75
C ARG A 5 -6.31 14.25 23.72
N ALA A 6 -7.53 14.53 23.30
CA ALA A 6 -8.58 14.96 24.20
C ALA A 6 -9.29 13.74 24.78
N GLN A 7 -9.44 13.67 26.11
CA GLN A 7 -10.33 12.74 26.80
C GLN A 7 -11.50 13.54 27.40
N PHE A 8 -12.73 13.15 27.08
CA PHE A 8 -13.93 13.85 27.52
C PHE A 8 -15.17 12.96 27.48
N ASP A 9 -16.19 13.36 28.21
CA ASP A 9 -17.57 12.92 28.03
C ASP A 9 -18.25 13.86 27.04
N PHE A 10 -19.25 13.39 26.31
CA PHE A 10 -19.98 14.22 25.36
C PHE A 10 -21.48 13.91 25.32
N SER A 11 -22.24 14.94 24.94
CA SER A 11 -23.65 14.84 24.57
C SER A 11 -23.88 15.58 23.26
N ILE A 12 -24.54 14.93 22.30
CA ILE A 12 -24.83 15.48 20.96
C ILE A 12 -26.34 15.46 20.75
N GLY A 13 -26.92 16.63 20.46
CA GLY A 13 -28.32 16.75 20.05
C GLY A 13 -28.46 16.85 18.52
N PHE A 14 -29.42 16.15 17.93
CA PHE A 14 -29.72 16.23 16.50
C PHE A 14 -30.90 17.13 16.18
N ALA A 15 -30.84 17.84 15.04
CA ALA A 15 -31.86 18.79 14.59
C ALA A 15 -33.20 18.11 14.25
N ASN A 16 -33.19 16.81 13.92
CA ASN A 16 -34.38 16.00 13.65
C ASN A 16 -34.90 15.24 14.89
N GLY A 17 -34.35 15.50 16.07
CA GLY A 17 -34.71 14.84 17.33
C GLY A 17 -33.83 13.63 17.65
N GLY A 18 -33.75 13.28 18.94
CA GLY A 18 -32.82 12.29 19.47
C GLY A 18 -31.45 12.88 19.84
N GLY A 19 -30.57 12.04 20.38
CA GLY A 19 -29.22 12.42 20.78
C GLY A 19 -28.28 11.24 20.95
N LEU A 20 -26.99 11.52 21.12
CA LEU A 20 -25.93 10.55 21.35
C LEU A 20 -25.07 11.03 22.53
N ASP A 21 -24.90 10.17 23.53
CA ASP A 21 -24.04 10.43 24.68
C ASP A 21 -22.88 9.43 24.71
N GLY A 22 -21.72 9.88 25.19
CA GLY A 22 -20.53 9.06 25.35
C GLY A 22 -19.71 9.45 26.57
N HIS A 23 -19.04 8.47 27.18
CA HIS A 23 -18.23 8.65 28.39
C HIS A 23 -16.78 8.21 28.15
N GLY A 24 -15.82 9.00 28.65
CA GLY A 24 -14.39 8.73 28.56
C GLY A 24 -13.86 8.66 27.12
N PHE A 25 -14.53 9.33 26.17
CA PHE A 25 -14.19 9.31 24.76
C PHE A 25 -12.82 9.94 24.51
N ARG A 26 -12.04 9.36 23.60
CA ARG A 26 -10.69 9.82 23.27
C ARG A 26 -10.63 10.22 21.80
N LEU A 27 -10.18 11.45 21.54
CA LEU A 27 -10.10 12.04 20.20
C LEU A 27 -8.72 12.66 19.98
N ASP A 28 -8.09 12.38 18.84
CA ASP A 28 -6.78 12.93 18.55
C ASP A 28 -6.90 14.37 18.10
N LEU A 29 -5.97 15.20 18.57
CA LEU A 29 -5.95 16.62 18.28
C LEU A 29 -4.75 16.97 17.40
N PRO A 30 -4.94 17.81 16.38
CA PRO A 30 -3.84 18.36 15.59
C PRO A 30 -2.94 19.31 16.39
N SER A 31 -3.41 19.83 17.54
CA SER A 31 -2.64 20.69 18.46
C SER A 31 -3.29 20.72 19.85
N ALA A 32 -2.51 20.99 20.90
CA ALA A 32 -3.02 21.15 22.26
C ALA A 32 -3.85 22.42 22.51
N ASP A 33 -3.75 23.42 21.63
CA ASP A 33 -4.36 24.75 21.85
C ASP A 33 -5.80 24.87 21.32
N LEU A 34 -6.46 23.75 21.03
CA LEU A 34 -7.82 23.75 20.52
C LEU A 34 -8.83 24.06 21.63
N ASP A 35 -9.78 24.95 21.32
CA ASP A 35 -10.91 25.22 22.18
C ASP A 35 -11.96 24.10 22.13
N GLU A 36 -12.86 24.07 23.12
CA GLU A 36 -13.91 23.05 23.25
C GLU A 36 -14.80 22.97 22.01
N HIS A 37 -15.05 24.12 21.36
CA HIS A 37 -15.89 24.18 20.17
C HIS A 37 -15.21 23.53 18.95
N ALA A 38 -13.90 23.73 18.78
CA ALA A 38 -13.10 23.07 17.77
C ALA A 38 -13.02 21.55 18.00
N ILE A 39 -12.85 21.12 19.25
CA ILE A 39 -12.85 19.70 19.63
C ILE A 39 -14.23 19.06 19.35
N GLY A 40 -15.32 19.77 19.64
CA GLY A 40 -16.68 19.33 19.32
C GLY A 40 -16.90 19.13 17.82
N ARG A 41 -16.36 20.01 16.97
CA ARG A 41 -16.41 19.83 15.50
C ARG A 41 -15.60 18.63 15.03
N LEU A 42 -14.43 18.41 15.61
CA LEU A 42 -13.61 17.24 15.30
C LEU A 42 -14.31 15.95 15.70
N LEU A 43 -15.01 15.92 16.85
CA LEU A 43 -15.81 14.78 17.28
C LEU A 43 -16.93 14.46 16.28
N VAL A 44 -17.66 15.48 15.81
CA VAL A 44 -18.73 15.30 14.82
C VAL A 44 -18.19 14.74 13.50
N ALA A 45 -17.06 15.27 13.03
CA ALA A 45 -16.40 14.78 11.83
C ALA A 45 -15.88 13.35 12.00
N HIS A 46 -15.23 13.06 13.13
CA HIS A 46 -14.68 11.75 13.47
C HIS A 46 -15.77 10.66 13.55
N LEU A 47 -16.93 10.99 14.12
CA LEU A 47 -18.08 10.07 14.20
C LEU A 47 -18.93 10.04 12.91
N GLY A 48 -18.61 10.86 11.90
CA GLY A 48 -19.34 10.91 10.63
C GLY A 48 -20.80 11.37 10.78
N LEU A 49 -21.09 12.23 11.75
CA LEU A 49 -22.46 12.62 12.11
C LEU A 49 -22.96 13.78 11.23
N ALA A 50 -24.23 13.70 10.82
CA ALA A 50 -24.94 14.75 10.11
C ALA A 50 -26.11 15.29 10.97
N LEU A 51 -26.61 16.50 10.64
CA LEU A 51 -27.73 17.16 11.32
C LEU A 51 -27.50 17.41 12.82
N VAL A 52 -26.25 17.58 13.25
CA VAL A 52 -25.91 17.94 14.63
C VAL A 52 -26.33 19.38 14.92
N ARG A 53 -27.14 19.57 15.97
CA ARG A 53 -27.62 20.88 16.43
C ARG A 53 -26.70 21.45 17.50
N ASP A 54 -26.34 20.63 18.48
CA ASP A 54 -25.52 21.02 19.60
C ASP A 54 -24.59 19.87 20.03
N VAL A 55 -23.40 20.24 20.47
CA VAL A 55 -22.39 19.35 21.06
C VAL A 55 -21.98 19.98 22.38
N ARG A 56 -22.05 19.21 23.45
CA ARG A 56 -21.54 19.59 24.76
C ARG A 56 -20.46 18.60 25.16
N LEU A 57 -19.29 19.10 25.54
CA LEU A 57 -18.22 18.30 26.11
C LEU A 57 -18.20 18.54 27.62
N THR A 58 -17.94 17.48 28.39
CA THR A 58 -17.75 17.56 29.84
C THR A 58 -16.51 16.78 30.23
N ASP A 59 -15.91 17.14 31.36
CA ASP A 59 -14.68 16.49 31.87
C ASP A 59 -13.51 16.48 30.87
N LEU A 60 -13.46 17.47 29.98
CA LEU A 60 -12.44 17.58 28.93
C LEU A 60 -11.04 17.81 29.52
N ARG A 61 -10.11 16.94 29.13
CA ARG A 61 -8.68 17.02 29.45
C ARG A 61 -7.84 16.69 28.23
N ILE A 62 -6.75 17.41 28.05
CA ILE A 62 -5.76 17.12 27.00
C ILE A 62 -4.63 16.31 27.63
N VAL A 63 -4.32 15.18 27.03
CA VAL A 63 -3.31 14.22 27.49
C VAL A 63 -2.25 14.06 26.41
N GLU A 64 -0.98 14.05 26.80
CA GLU A 64 0.15 13.73 25.94
C GLU A 64 0.52 12.25 26.13
N GLU A 65 0.11 11.40 25.19
CA GLU A 65 0.37 9.94 25.19
C GLU A 65 0.73 9.49 23.78
N PRO A 66 1.65 8.52 23.56
CA PRO A 66 1.83 7.90 22.25
C PRO A 66 0.66 6.97 21.92
N HIS A 67 -0.05 7.18 20.80
CA HIS A 67 -1.20 6.37 20.38
C HIS A 67 -1.29 6.17 18.86
N ARG A 68 -2.12 5.22 18.41
CA ARG A 68 -2.47 5.03 16.99
C ARG A 68 -3.64 5.95 16.62
N GLY A 69 -3.43 6.75 15.58
CA GLY A 69 -4.37 7.75 15.07
C GLY A 69 -5.80 7.26 14.84
N SER A 70 -6.74 8.17 15.01
CA SER A 70 -8.19 8.02 14.91
C SER A 70 -8.68 8.51 13.55
N ARG A 71 -9.75 7.89 13.07
CA ARG A 71 -10.27 8.00 11.70
C ARG A 71 -10.65 9.45 11.33
N GLY A 72 -10.07 9.92 10.22
CA GLY A 72 -10.70 10.77 9.19
C GLY A 72 -11.24 12.13 9.60
N VAL A 73 -10.43 13.18 9.43
CA VAL A 73 -10.91 14.52 9.09
C VAL A 73 -10.00 15.05 7.97
N ASP A 74 -10.56 15.30 6.79
CA ASP A 74 -9.82 15.97 5.71
C ASP A 74 -9.58 17.43 6.10
N VAL A 75 -8.31 17.78 6.31
CA VAL A 75 -7.85 19.16 6.47
C VAL A 75 -7.69 19.77 5.07
N PRO A 76 -8.10 21.04 4.82
CA PRO A 76 -7.86 21.68 3.54
C PRO A 76 -6.35 21.76 3.28
N ALA A 77 -5.90 21.16 2.18
CA ALA A 77 -4.49 21.06 1.83
C ALA A 77 -3.79 22.43 1.83
N SER A 78 -2.80 22.58 2.72
CA SER A 78 -1.82 23.65 2.63
C SER A 78 -1.00 23.45 1.35
N GLY A 79 -0.60 24.54 0.68
CA GLY A 79 0.06 24.54 -0.64
C GLY A 79 1.48 23.94 -0.69
N ARG A 80 1.78 22.91 0.11
CA ARG A 80 2.97 22.08 -0.04
C ARG A 80 2.77 21.11 -1.21
N ALA A 81 3.82 20.87 -1.98
CA ALA A 81 3.79 19.89 -3.05
C ALA A 81 3.55 18.48 -2.47
N ALA A 82 2.75 17.66 -3.17
CA ALA A 82 2.56 16.25 -2.83
C ALA A 82 3.92 15.54 -2.76
N ARG A 83 4.10 14.68 -1.74
CA ARG A 83 5.32 13.87 -1.58
C ARG A 83 5.15 12.58 -2.37
N VAL A 84 6.10 12.27 -3.25
CA VAL A 84 6.15 10.97 -3.93
C VAL A 84 7.00 10.02 -3.09
N VAL A 85 6.45 8.86 -2.76
CA VAL A 85 7.13 7.77 -2.04
C VAL A 85 7.41 6.66 -3.03
N ASP A 86 8.70 6.31 -3.16
CA ASP A 86 9.15 5.20 -3.98
C ASP A 86 8.93 3.88 -3.24
N LEU A 87 8.16 2.99 -3.83
CA LEU A 87 7.76 1.73 -3.20
C LEU A 87 8.42 0.51 -3.84
N SER A 88 9.53 0.74 -4.57
CA SER A 88 10.21 -0.31 -5.34
C SER A 88 11.63 -0.57 -4.89
N HIS A 89 12.02 -1.84 -4.87
CA HIS A 89 13.43 -2.22 -4.70
C HIS A 89 14.25 -1.90 -5.95
N ARG A 90 15.50 -1.47 -5.75
CA ARG A 90 16.43 -1.16 -6.85
C ARG A 90 16.90 -2.44 -7.55
N ILE A 91 16.74 -2.49 -8.87
CA ILE A 91 17.24 -3.58 -9.70
C ILE A 91 18.71 -3.32 -10.04
N ARG A 92 19.55 -4.34 -9.83
CA ARG A 92 20.98 -4.35 -10.16
C ARG A 92 21.40 -5.74 -10.63
N ALA A 93 22.51 -5.80 -11.36
CA ALA A 93 23.11 -7.09 -11.73
C ALA A 93 23.35 -7.94 -10.47
N GLY A 94 22.97 -9.22 -10.52
CA GLY A 94 23.10 -10.16 -9.41
C GLY A 94 22.09 -9.95 -8.27
N LEU A 95 21.06 -9.10 -8.44
CA LEU A 95 19.98 -9.01 -7.46
C LEU A 95 19.26 -10.36 -7.33
N VAL A 96 19.22 -10.89 -6.11
CA VAL A 96 18.39 -12.05 -5.77
C VAL A 96 17.08 -11.55 -5.16
N THR A 97 16.00 -11.61 -5.93
CA THR A 97 14.65 -11.26 -5.48
C THR A 97 14.01 -12.43 -4.74
N TYR A 98 13.97 -13.58 -5.39
CA TYR A 98 13.49 -14.82 -4.83
C TYR A 98 14.60 -15.87 -4.92
N PRO A 99 15.03 -16.50 -3.80
CA PRO A 99 16.07 -17.52 -3.83
C PRO A 99 15.74 -18.68 -4.79
N GLY A 100 16.62 -18.90 -5.77
CA GLY A 100 16.45 -19.95 -6.80
C GLY A 100 15.98 -19.44 -8.16
N LEU A 101 15.53 -18.18 -8.28
CA LEU A 101 15.26 -17.57 -9.58
C LEU A 101 16.53 -16.97 -10.21
N PRO A 102 16.59 -16.88 -11.56
CA PRO A 102 17.69 -16.21 -12.26
C PRO A 102 17.84 -14.76 -11.82
N ALA A 103 19.05 -14.37 -11.42
CA ALA A 103 19.36 -12.98 -11.11
C ALA A 103 19.56 -12.16 -12.40
N PRO A 104 19.27 -10.84 -12.39
CA PRO A 104 19.48 -9.99 -13.55
C PRO A 104 20.96 -9.97 -13.98
N VAL A 105 21.19 -10.04 -15.28
CA VAL A 105 22.50 -9.83 -15.90
C VAL A 105 22.43 -8.54 -16.71
N ILE A 106 23.34 -7.60 -16.41
CA ILE A 106 23.44 -6.32 -17.13
C ILE A 106 24.79 -6.28 -17.82
N ARG A 107 24.78 -6.02 -19.12
CA ARG A 107 25.99 -5.97 -19.96
C ARG A 107 25.94 -4.79 -20.93
N PRO A 108 27.08 -4.15 -21.22
CA PRO A 108 27.11 -3.09 -22.23
C PRO A 108 26.85 -3.68 -23.62
N HIS A 109 25.98 -3.02 -24.39
CA HIS A 109 25.94 -3.12 -25.85
C HIS A 109 26.94 -2.16 -26.49
N LEU A 110 27.05 -0.94 -25.94
CA LEU A 110 28.03 0.08 -26.30
C LEU A 110 28.48 0.80 -25.04
N THR A 111 29.78 0.79 -24.75
CA THR A 111 30.34 1.57 -23.64
C THR A 111 30.49 3.04 -24.05
N ARG A 112 30.56 3.92 -23.04
CA ARG A 112 30.75 5.36 -23.27
C ARG A 112 32.06 5.64 -24.00
N GLU A 113 33.12 4.93 -23.64
CA GLU A 113 34.44 5.03 -24.28
C GLU A 113 34.37 4.59 -25.75
N ALA A 114 33.76 3.44 -26.03
CA ALA A 114 33.60 2.94 -27.40
C ALA A 114 32.71 3.84 -28.26
N SER A 115 31.75 4.54 -27.65
CA SER A 115 30.90 5.50 -28.39
C SER A 115 31.72 6.66 -28.98
N ARG A 116 32.81 7.09 -28.33
CA ARG A 116 33.66 8.21 -28.81
C ARG A 116 34.33 7.91 -30.15
N GLU A 117 34.62 6.64 -30.42
CA GLU A 117 35.23 6.21 -31.69
C GLU A 117 34.23 6.19 -32.84
N ARG A 118 32.92 6.13 -32.53
CA ARG A 118 31.85 5.97 -33.50
C ARG A 118 31.10 7.28 -33.79
N TYR A 119 31.14 8.25 -32.88
CA TYR A 119 30.38 9.49 -32.96
C TYR A 119 31.28 10.73 -33.00
N ALA A 120 30.71 11.87 -33.39
CA ALA A 120 31.43 13.12 -33.52
C ALA A 120 32.06 13.57 -32.17
N PRO A 121 33.19 14.30 -32.19
CA PRO A 121 33.79 14.85 -30.98
C PRO A 121 32.77 15.58 -30.11
N GLY A 122 32.75 15.27 -28.81
CA GLY A 122 31.79 15.82 -27.85
C GLY A 122 30.48 15.02 -27.72
N THR A 123 30.30 13.93 -28.47
CA THR A 123 29.12 13.05 -28.37
C THR A 123 29.51 11.69 -27.78
N GLU A 124 29.07 11.39 -26.56
CA GLU A 124 29.33 10.11 -25.89
C GLU A 124 28.11 9.62 -25.09
N PHE A 125 27.86 8.31 -25.11
CA PHE A 125 26.74 7.68 -24.38
C PHE A 125 26.97 6.17 -24.22
N ALA A 126 26.23 5.56 -23.30
CA ALA A 126 26.23 4.11 -23.10
C ALA A 126 24.87 3.53 -23.50
N MET A 127 24.88 2.30 -24.02
CA MET A 127 23.70 1.49 -24.25
C MET A 127 23.94 0.14 -23.59
N ASP A 128 23.03 -0.28 -22.73
CA ASP A 128 23.13 -1.53 -21.97
C ASP A 128 22.00 -2.49 -22.36
N VAL A 129 22.25 -3.78 -22.17
CA VAL A 129 21.26 -4.85 -22.27
C VAL A 129 21.08 -5.44 -20.89
N ILE A 130 19.83 -5.68 -20.53
CA ILE A 130 19.46 -6.41 -19.33
C ILE A 130 18.74 -7.71 -19.71
N GLU A 131 19.19 -8.82 -19.14
CA GLU A 131 18.48 -10.10 -19.12
C GLU A 131 17.97 -10.32 -17.70
N LEU A 132 16.66 -10.47 -17.54
CA LEU A 132 16.01 -10.63 -16.23
C LEU A 132 14.76 -11.49 -16.36
N ILE A 133 14.42 -12.21 -15.29
CA ILE A 133 13.12 -12.87 -15.15
C ILE A 133 12.06 -11.84 -14.73
N GLY A 134 10.83 -11.93 -15.24
CA GLY A 134 9.76 -10.95 -14.97
C GLY A 134 9.49 -10.71 -13.47
N ASN A 135 9.68 -11.74 -12.64
CA ASN A 135 9.59 -11.68 -11.18
C ASN A 135 10.87 -11.11 -10.52
N THR A 136 11.39 -9.99 -11.02
CA THR A 136 12.58 -9.30 -10.50
C THR A 136 12.20 -8.04 -9.72
N GLY A 137 12.76 -7.86 -8.54
CA GLY A 137 12.53 -6.69 -7.70
C GLY A 137 11.06 -6.58 -7.29
N THR A 138 10.54 -5.36 -7.31
CA THR A 138 9.10 -5.09 -7.18
C THR A 138 8.46 -5.22 -8.55
N TYR A 139 7.49 -6.11 -8.69
CA TYR A 139 6.86 -6.43 -9.97
C TYR A 139 5.35 -6.54 -9.85
N LEU A 140 4.69 -6.47 -10.99
CA LEU A 140 3.25 -6.70 -11.12
C LEU A 140 2.98 -8.04 -11.79
N ASP A 141 1.99 -8.76 -11.30
CA ASP A 141 1.40 -9.93 -11.92
C ASP A 141 0.06 -9.57 -12.56
N SER A 142 -0.04 -9.86 -13.87
CA SER A 142 -1.26 -9.76 -14.66
C SER A 142 -2.05 -11.08 -14.61
N PRO A 143 -3.34 -11.09 -15.03
CA PRO A 143 -4.10 -12.33 -15.16
C PRO A 143 -3.40 -13.41 -15.98
N TYR A 144 -2.65 -13.02 -17.02
CA TYR A 144 -1.87 -13.95 -17.85
C TYR A 144 -0.82 -14.75 -17.07
N HIS A 145 -0.33 -14.24 -15.92
CA HIS A 145 0.59 -14.98 -15.07
C HIS A 145 0.01 -16.32 -14.59
N ARG A 146 -1.32 -16.39 -14.41
CA ARG A 146 -2.02 -17.58 -13.94
C ARG A 146 -2.87 -18.24 -15.01
N TYR A 147 -3.46 -17.47 -15.93
CA TYR A 147 -4.45 -17.93 -16.90
C TYR A 147 -3.99 -17.63 -18.31
N ALA A 148 -3.78 -18.65 -19.14
CA ALA A 148 -3.20 -18.50 -20.48
C ALA A 148 -4.05 -17.63 -21.44
N ASP A 149 -5.34 -17.44 -21.15
CA ASP A 149 -6.28 -16.58 -21.85
C ASP A 149 -6.52 -15.23 -21.14
N GLY A 150 -5.89 -15.01 -19.99
CA GLY A 150 -5.92 -13.75 -19.26
C GLY A 150 -5.17 -12.64 -19.99
N ALA A 151 -5.50 -11.39 -19.67
CA ALA A 151 -4.79 -10.23 -20.20
C ALA A 151 -3.31 -10.26 -19.77
N ASP A 152 -2.42 -10.10 -20.75
CA ASP A 152 -0.99 -9.89 -20.52
C ASP A 152 -0.72 -8.42 -20.15
N LEU A 153 0.56 -8.08 -19.91
CA LEU A 153 0.95 -6.73 -19.50
C LEU A 153 0.58 -5.66 -20.53
N ALA A 154 0.59 -5.98 -21.83
CA ALA A 154 0.20 -5.05 -22.89
C ALA A 154 -1.31 -4.84 -22.98
N GLY A 155 -2.10 -5.83 -22.57
CA GLY A 155 -3.56 -5.79 -22.53
C GLY A 155 -4.17 -5.17 -21.26
N LEU A 156 -3.35 -4.77 -20.28
CA LEU A 156 -3.86 -4.19 -19.03
C LEU A 156 -4.44 -2.77 -19.23
N ARG A 157 -5.54 -2.51 -18.53
CA ARG A 157 -6.19 -1.19 -18.52
C ARG A 157 -5.55 -0.26 -17.50
N LEU A 158 -4.99 0.87 -17.94
CA LEU A 158 -4.22 1.78 -17.07
C LEU A 158 -5.03 2.36 -15.90
N GLU A 159 -6.35 2.53 -16.05
CA GLU A 159 -7.23 2.99 -14.95
C GLU A 159 -7.27 2.01 -13.77
N THR A 160 -6.83 0.77 -13.96
CA THR A 160 -6.69 -0.24 -12.89
C THR A 160 -5.28 -0.28 -12.28
N LEU A 161 -4.39 0.64 -12.68
CA LEU A 161 -2.96 0.62 -12.33
C LEU A 161 -2.41 1.98 -11.92
N VAL A 162 -3.04 3.09 -12.33
CA VAL A 162 -2.51 4.45 -12.21
C VAL A 162 -3.41 5.30 -11.32
N GLY A 163 -2.82 5.92 -10.30
CA GLY A 163 -3.50 6.89 -9.43
C GLY A 163 -4.65 6.30 -8.59
N LEU A 164 -4.62 4.98 -8.33
CA LEU A 164 -5.65 4.31 -7.53
C LEU A 164 -5.68 4.89 -6.12
N PRO A 165 -6.86 5.07 -5.48
CA PRO A 165 -6.91 5.31 -4.04
C PRO A 165 -6.14 4.20 -3.32
N ALA A 166 -5.18 4.56 -2.47
CA ALA A 166 -4.41 3.60 -1.71
C ALA A 166 -5.03 3.40 -0.32
N GLU A 167 -5.35 2.15 0.00
CA GLU A 167 -5.79 1.70 1.31
C GLU A 167 -4.67 0.86 1.92
N VAL A 168 -3.90 1.47 2.83
CA VAL A 168 -2.71 0.86 3.43
C VAL A 168 -3.10 0.23 4.76
N PHE A 169 -2.90 -1.09 4.85
CA PHE A 169 -3.10 -1.86 6.08
C PHE A 169 -1.73 -2.10 6.71
N HIS A 170 -1.45 -1.41 7.83
CA HIS A 170 -0.23 -1.66 8.61
C HIS A 170 -0.46 -2.84 9.55
N LEU A 171 0.12 -3.99 9.18
CA LEU A 171 -0.17 -5.32 9.70
C LEU A 171 1.01 -5.94 10.44
N THR A 172 2.01 -5.14 10.84
CA THR A 172 3.21 -5.64 11.55
C THR A 172 2.89 -6.40 12.84
N ASP A 173 1.74 -6.10 13.47
CA ASP A 173 1.28 -6.76 14.71
C ASP A 173 0.17 -7.80 14.44
N ALA A 174 -0.22 -7.99 13.18
CA ALA A 174 -1.32 -8.87 12.79
C ALA A 174 -0.87 -10.28 12.39
N TRP A 175 0.43 -10.58 12.51
CA TRP A 175 1.01 -11.88 12.21
C TRP A 175 2.16 -12.19 13.18
N SER A 176 2.53 -13.47 13.28
CA SER A 176 3.71 -13.96 14.00
C SER A 176 4.38 -15.10 13.23
N PRO A 177 5.60 -15.53 13.59
CA PRO A 177 6.24 -16.67 12.94
C PRO A 177 5.42 -17.97 12.98
N ASN A 178 4.54 -18.12 13.97
CA ASN A 178 3.64 -19.28 14.10
C ASN A 178 2.27 -19.07 13.43
N GLU A 179 1.93 -17.83 13.08
CA GLU A 179 0.64 -17.43 12.50
C GLU A 179 0.89 -16.33 11.46
N ARG A 180 1.32 -16.76 10.26
CA ARG A 180 1.79 -15.87 9.19
C ARG A 180 0.68 -15.33 8.28
N GLY A 181 -0.47 -16.00 8.28
CA GLY A 181 -1.57 -15.72 7.35
C GLY A 181 -2.36 -14.48 7.76
N ILE A 182 -2.54 -13.56 6.82
CA ILE A 182 -3.37 -12.36 6.94
C ILE A 182 -4.77 -12.73 6.45
N GLY A 183 -5.68 -12.94 7.40
CA GLY A 183 -7.08 -13.30 7.15
C GLY A 183 -8.00 -12.12 6.82
N ALA A 184 -9.24 -12.43 6.43
CA ALA A 184 -10.25 -11.42 6.11
C ALA A 184 -10.48 -10.41 7.24
N ALA A 185 -10.47 -10.85 8.50
CA ALA A 185 -10.67 -9.99 9.67
C ALA A 185 -9.63 -8.85 9.78
N ALA A 186 -8.40 -9.08 9.30
CA ALA A 186 -7.32 -8.09 9.34
C ALA A 186 -7.51 -6.95 8.32
N VAL A 187 -8.35 -7.18 7.29
CA VAL A 187 -8.57 -6.23 6.19
C VAL A 187 -10.02 -5.75 6.05
N ALA A 188 -10.89 -6.08 7.01
CA ALA A 188 -12.33 -5.82 6.96
C ALA A 188 -12.77 -4.48 7.59
N ASP A 189 -11.84 -3.65 8.11
CA ASP A 189 -12.20 -2.44 8.87
C ASP A 189 -12.61 -1.24 8.00
N ARG A 190 -12.63 -1.40 6.67
CA ARG A 190 -12.92 -0.34 5.70
C ARG A 190 -13.32 -0.84 4.31
N GLY A 191 -14.01 0.02 3.56
CA GLY A 191 -14.29 -0.21 2.14
C GLY A 191 -13.05 0.03 1.27
N VAL A 192 -12.86 -0.87 0.28
CA VAL A 192 -11.69 -0.89 -0.61
C VAL A 192 -12.07 -0.93 -2.10
N ARG A 193 -13.34 -0.62 -2.42
CA ARG A 193 -13.87 -0.69 -3.79
C ARG A 193 -13.08 0.22 -4.74
N GLY A 194 -12.52 -0.37 -5.80
CA GLY A 194 -11.73 0.32 -6.80
C GLY A 194 -10.36 0.82 -6.31
N ALA A 195 -9.97 0.47 -5.08
CA ALA A 195 -8.72 0.89 -4.47
C ALA A 195 -7.57 -0.10 -4.76
N ALA A 196 -6.35 0.38 -4.56
CA ALA A 196 -5.19 -0.48 -4.31
C ALA A 196 -5.11 -0.78 -2.81
N VAL A 197 -5.23 -2.05 -2.42
CA VAL A 197 -5.03 -2.50 -1.06
C VAL A 197 -3.57 -2.87 -0.87
N LEU A 198 -2.86 -2.14 0.00
CA LEU A 198 -1.43 -2.34 0.24
C LEU A 198 -1.23 -2.95 1.64
N LEU A 199 -0.73 -4.17 1.68
CA LEU A 199 -0.51 -4.95 2.88
C LEU A 199 0.93 -4.70 3.38
N HIS A 200 1.07 -3.85 4.39
CA HIS A 200 2.35 -3.54 5.02
C HIS A 200 2.59 -4.51 6.19
N THR A 201 3.39 -5.53 5.94
CA THR A 201 3.75 -6.57 6.91
C THR A 201 5.08 -6.26 7.59
N GLY A 202 5.86 -5.34 7.03
CA GLY A 202 7.22 -4.96 7.42
C GLY A 202 8.27 -5.98 6.98
N TRP A 203 7.92 -6.94 6.11
CA TRP A 203 8.82 -8.02 5.67
C TRP A 203 9.92 -7.55 4.72
N ASP A 204 9.71 -6.42 4.04
CA ASP A 204 10.67 -5.77 3.15
C ASP A 204 12.03 -5.47 3.79
N ARG A 205 12.09 -5.34 5.13
CA ARG A 205 13.34 -5.23 5.89
C ARG A 205 14.33 -6.37 5.65
N HIS A 206 13.85 -7.54 5.21
CA HIS A 206 14.67 -8.71 4.91
C HIS A 206 15.07 -8.80 3.43
N PHE A 207 14.54 -7.92 2.56
CA PHE A 207 14.75 -8.03 1.11
C PHE A 207 16.25 -8.06 0.73
N GLY A 208 16.60 -9.00 -0.17
CA GLY A 208 17.98 -9.20 -0.61
C GLY A 208 18.87 -9.94 0.38
N THR A 209 18.33 -10.43 1.50
CA THR A 209 19.02 -11.35 2.43
C THR A 209 18.43 -12.76 2.36
N PRO A 210 19.16 -13.80 2.81
CA PRO A 210 18.63 -15.17 2.86
C PRO A 210 17.34 -15.31 3.69
N GLU A 211 17.18 -14.48 4.73
CA GLU A 211 16.02 -14.46 5.62
C GLU A 211 14.73 -14.09 4.89
N TYR A 212 14.81 -13.34 3.78
CA TYR A 212 13.63 -12.96 3.01
C TYR A 212 12.81 -14.15 2.52
N GLY A 213 13.50 -15.26 2.22
CA GLY A 213 12.94 -16.45 1.59
C GLY A 213 12.18 -17.40 2.53
N ARG A 214 12.01 -17.09 3.81
CA ARG A 214 11.44 -18.02 4.81
C ARG A 214 10.60 -17.33 5.88
N GLY A 215 9.46 -17.91 6.24
CA GLY A 215 8.60 -17.40 7.31
C GLY A 215 7.85 -16.11 6.95
N ALA A 216 7.75 -15.80 5.65
CA ALA A 216 7.11 -14.61 5.14
C ALA A 216 5.59 -14.60 5.42
N PRO A 217 5.01 -13.46 5.87
CA PRO A 217 3.58 -13.26 5.96
C PRO A 217 2.94 -13.27 4.57
N PHE A 218 1.68 -13.71 4.47
CA PHE A 218 0.99 -13.85 3.20
C PHE A 218 -0.51 -13.58 3.37
N LEU A 219 -1.22 -13.34 2.28
CA LEU A 219 -2.68 -13.20 2.26
C LEU A 219 -3.33 -14.58 2.19
N THR A 220 -4.22 -14.90 3.13
CA THR A 220 -4.91 -16.19 3.11
C THR A 220 -5.98 -16.24 2.03
N GLU A 221 -6.50 -17.45 1.75
CA GLU A 221 -7.60 -17.63 0.81
C GLU A 221 -8.85 -16.81 1.19
N ASP A 222 -9.27 -16.83 2.46
CA ASP A 222 -10.42 -16.06 2.93
C ASP A 222 -10.17 -14.55 2.86
N GLY A 223 -8.94 -14.09 3.11
CA GLY A 223 -8.54 -12.70 2.90
C GLY A 223 -8.66 -12.28 1.44
N ALA A 224 -8.17 -13.09 0.50
CA ALA A 224 -8.30 -12.83 -0.93
C ALA A 224 -9.77 -12.80 -1.39
N ARG A 225 -10.60 -13.77 -0.96
CA ARG A 225 -12.04 -13.77 -1.28
C ARG A 225 -12.73 -12.51 -0.77
N HIS A 226 -12.45 -12.12 0.46
CA HIS A 226 -13.03 -10.92 1.06
C HIS A 226 -12.70 -9.66 0.24
N LEU A 227 -11.43 -9.46 -0.13
CA LEU A 227 -11.01 -8.29 -0.92
C LEU A 227 -11.70 -8.25 -2.29
N ILE A 228 -11.82 -9.41 -2.96
CA ILE A 228 -12.53 -9.53 -4.24
C ILE A 228 -14.01 -9.15 -4.07
N GLU A 229 -14.69 -9.67 -3.05
CA GLU A 229 -16.09 -9.35 -2.76
C GLU A 229 -16.29 -7.84 -2.47
N GLN A 230 -15.31 -7.20 -1.83
CA GLN A 230 -15.31 -5.74 -1.61
C GLN A 230 -14.99 -4.92 -2.87
N GLY A 231 -14.59 -5.58 -3.97
CA GLY A 231 -14.35 -4.95 -5.27
C GLY A 231 -13.02 -4.21 -5.34
N VAL A 232 -11.98 -4.73 -4.70
CA VAL A 232 -10.60 -4.21 -4.84
C VAL A 232 -10.16 -4.20 -6.30
N ALA A 233 -9.33 -3.24 -6.70
CA ALA A 233 -8.78 -3.18 -8.07
C ALA A 233 -7.38 -3.82 -8.16
N LEU A 234 -6.58 -3.66 -7.12
CA LEU A 234 -5.19 -4.15 -7.05
C LEU A 234 -4.86 -4.52 -5.60
N VAL A 235 -4.09 -5.58 -5.41
CA VAL A 235 -3.53 -5.96 -4.10
C VAL A 235 -2.01 -5.93 -4.15
N GLY A 236 -1.39 -5.15 -3.28
CA GLY A 236 0.05 -5.07 -3.12
C GLY A 236 0.50 -5.63 -1.78
N ILE A 237 1.67 -6.26 -1.72
CA ILE A 237 2.27 -6.77 -0.47
C ILE A 237 3.78 -6.51 -0.45
N ASP A 238 4.33 -6.19 0.73
CA ASP A 238 5.76 -6.00 0.96
C ASP A 238 6.53 -7.30 1.30
N SER A 239 5.88 -8.43 1.08
CA SER A 239 6.36 -9.76 1.44
C SER A 239 6.94 -10.52 0.24
N LEU A 240 7.50 -11.69 0.52
CA LEU A 240 8.12 -12.58 -0.47
C LEU A 240 7.13 -13.03 -1.56
N ASN A 241 5.88 -13.24 -1.19
CA ASN A 241 4.80 -13.63 -2.08
C ASN A 241 3.46 -13.29 -1.42
N ILE A 242 2.41 -13.08 -2.22
CA ILE A 242 1.04 -12.90 -1.74
C ILE A 242 0.46 -14.20 -1.17
N ASP A 243 0.98 -15.36 -1.60
CA ASP A 243 0.60 -16.69 -1.11
C ASP A 243 1.62 -17.28 -0.14
N ASP A 244 1.21 -18.34 0.57
CA ASP A 244 2.13 -19.14 1.36
C ASP A 244 3.02 -20.02 0.46
N VAL A 245 4.33 -19.77 0.49
CA VAL A 245 5.29 -20.56 -0.28
C VAL A 245 5.73 -21.85 0.44
N GLU A 246 5.35 -22.05 1.71
CA GLU A 246 5.88 -23.14 2.54
C GLU A 246 4.90 -24.30 2.79
N SER A 247 3.58 -24.06 2.77
CA SER A 247 2.59 -25.01 3.32
C SER A 247 1.91 -25.98 2.33
N GLY A 248 2.46 -26.20 1.13
CA GLY A 248 1.92 -27.23 0.23
C GLY A 248 1.85 -26.89 -1.26
N GLY A 249 2.37 -25.72 -1.66
CA GLY A 249 2.43 -25.33 -3.08
C GLY A 249 1.12 -24.77 -3.65
N GLU A 250 0.03 -24.82 -2.88
CA GLU A 250 -1.22 -24.14 -3.21
C GLU A 250 -0.97 -22.62 -3.27
N ARG A 251 -1.60 -21.95 -4.24
CA ARG A 251 -1.48 -20.50 -4.47
C ARG A 251 -2.87 -19.86 -4.59
N PRO A 252 -3.72 -19.99 -3.55
CA PRO A 252 -5.12 -19.58 -3.61
C PRO A 252 -5.28 -18.07 -3.81
N ALA A 253 -4.46 -17.21 -3.19
CA ALA A 253 -4.56 -15.76 -3.33
C ALA A 253 -4.25 -15.33 -4.77
N HIS A 254 -3.14 -15.77 -5.37
CA HIS A 254 -2.87 -15.53 -6.79
C HIS A 254 -4.01 -16.02 -7.68
N THR A 255 -4.47 -17.25 -7.45
CA THR A 255 -5.50 -17.87 -8.28
C THR A 255 -6.79 -17.04 -8.24
N LEU A 256 -7.27 -16.72 -7.04
CA LEU A 256 -8.52 -15.98 -6.88
C LEU A 256 -8.42 -14.54 -7.36
N LEU A 257 -7.35 -13.81 -7.00
CA LEU A 257 -7.18 -12.41 -7.36
C LEU A 257 -7.07 -12.24 -8.88
N LEU A 258 -6.15 -12.96 -9.50
CA LEU A 258 -5.92 -12.87 -10.94
C LEU A 258 -7.13 -13.38 -11.73
N GLY A 259 -7.84 -14.39 -11.22
CA GLY A 259 -9.07 -14.92 -11.83
C GLY A 259 -10.24 -13.94 -11.78
N ALA A 260 -10.26 -13.05 -10.78
CA ALA A 260 -11.20 -11.95 -10.67
C ALA A 260 -10.75 -10.68 -11.43
N GLY A 261 -9.59 -10.71 -12.10
CA GLY A 261 -9.02 -9.55 -12.79
C GLY A 261 -8.39 -8.51 -11.86
N VAL A 262 -8.08 -8.89 -10.61
CA VAL A 262 -7.38 -8.06 -9.62
C VAL A 262 -5.89 -8.27 -9.77
N HIS A 263 -5.13 -7.20 -10.04
CA HIS A 263 -3.68 -7.28 -10.21
C HIS A 263 -2.98 -7.48 -8.87
N VAL A 264 -1.82 -8.15 -8.89
CA VAL A 264 -0.98 -8.36 -7.72
C VAL A 264 0.33 -7.61 -7.87
N VAL A 265 0.80 -6.92 -6.83
CA VAL A 265 2.14 -6.30 -6.79
C VAL A 265 2.90 -6.86 -5.61
N GLU A 266 3.98 -7.58 -5.87
CA GLU A 266 4.79 -8.24 -4.83
C GLU A 266 6.10 -7.49 -4.58
N HIS A 267 6.71 -7.76 -3.42
CA HIS A 267 7.96 -7.15 -2.99
C HIS A 267 7.92 -5.62 -2.96
N LEU A 268 6.79 -5.04 -2.53
CA LEU A 268 6.75 -3.61 -2.23
C LEU A 268 7.72 -3.29 -1.08
N THR A 269 8.16 -2.04 -1.00
CA THR A 269 8.93 -1.52 0.14
C THR A 269 8.45 -0.13 0.54
N GLY A 270 8.83 0.34 1.72
CA GLY A 270 8.52 1.72 2.14
C GLY A 270 7.04 1.97 2.42
N LEU A 271 6.20 0.93 2.50
CA LEU A 271 4.78 1.06 2.85
C LEU A 271 4.56 1.66 4.24
N GLY A 272 5.53 1.53 5.16
CA GLY A 272 5.52 2.18 6.46
C GLY A 272 5.58 3.71 6.41
N ASP A 273 6.01 4.30 5.29
CA ASP A 273 6.05 5.75 5.09
C ASP A 273 4.73 6.32 4.55
N LEU A 274 3.75 5.47 4.28
CA LEU A 274 2.45 5.87 3.77
C LEU A 274 1.43 6.04 4.90
N PRO A 275 0.53 7.02 4.83
CA PRO A 275 -0.62 7.05 5.71
C PRO A 275 -1.57 5.88 5.38
N PRO A 276 -2.42 5.43 6.32
CA PRO A 276 -3.42 4.40 6.05
C PRO A 276 -4.36 4.72 4.88
N ARG A 277 -4.54 6.01 4.56
CA ARG A 277 -5.45 6.53 3.53
C ARG A 277 -4.98 7.85 2.94
N GLY A 278 -5.57 8.22 1.81
CA GLY A 278 -5.41 9.53 1.18
C GLY A 278 -4.27 9.58 0.15
N ALA A 279 -3.41 8.57 0.12
CA ALA A 279 -2.41 8.42 -0.92
C ALA A 279 -3.02 7.91 -2.24
N ARG A 280 -2.35 8.17 -3.36
CA ARG A 280 -2.66 7.57 -4.67
C ARG A 280 -1.53 6.67 -5.12
N PHE A 281 -1.83 5.42 -5.44
CA PHE A 281 -0.87 4.39 -5.81
C PHE A 281 -0.82 4.18 -7.32
N THR A 282 0.39 3.99 -7.84
CA THR A 282 0.63 3.66 -9.25
C THR A 282 1.63 2.52 -9.36
N ALA A 283 1.32 1.51 -10.18
CA ALA A 283 2.20 0.38 -10.50
C ALA A 283 1.98 -0.11 -11.94
N ALA A 284 2.23 0.75 -12.93
CA ALA A 284 2.10 0.37 -14.33
C ALA A 284 3.39 -0.34 -14.84
N PRO A 285 3.29 -1.56 -15.39
CA PRO A 285 4.41 -2.23 -16.05
C PRO A 285 4.62 -1.70 -17.47
N PRO A 286 5.78 -1.94 -18.09
CA PRO A 286 5.93 -1.82 -19.53
C PRO A 286 4.91 -2.74 -20.24
N ALA A 287 4.34 -2.25 -21.35
CA ALA A 287 3.38 -2.99 -22.16
C ALA A 287 4.08 -4.08 -23.00
N VAL A 288 4.53 -5.16 -22.35
CA VAL A 288 5.21 -6.29 -23.00
C VAL A 288 4.18 -7.36 -23.40
N GLU A 289 4.11 -7.65 -24.69
CA GLU A 289 3.23 -8.70 -25.23
C GLU A 289 3.68 -10.10 -24.78
N GLY A 290 2.72 -10.95 -24.43
CA GLY A 290 2.94 -12.35 -24.04
C GLY A 290 3.62 -12.54 -22.68
N PHE A 291 3.73 -11.48 -21.87
CA PHE A 291 4.32 -11.54 -20.53
C PHE A 291 3.26 -11.48 -19.44
N GLY A 292 3.40 -12.33 -18.43
CA GLY A 292 2.50 -12.34 -17.27
C GLY A 292 2.95 -11.42 -16.15
N THR A 293 4.26 -11.22 -16.02
CA THR A 293 4.88 -10.51 -14.91
C THR A 293 6.04 -9.67 -15.41
N PHE A 294 6.22 -8.47 -14.86
CA PHE A 294 7.40 -7.66 -15.13
C PHE A 294 7.64 -6.62 -14.03
N PRO A 295 8.90 -6.19 -13.82
CA PRO A 295 9.19 -5.19 -12.81
C PRO A 295 8.47 -3.86 -13.08
N VAL A 296 8.03 -3.23 -12.00
CA VAL A 296 7.39 -1.91 -11.99
C VAL A 296 8.22 -0.94 -11.16
N ARG A 297 8.11 0.35 -11.45
CA ARG A 297 8.47 1.39 -10.49
C ARG A 297 7.19 1.83 -9.79
N ALA A 298 6.75 1.03 -8.82
CA ALA A 298 5.62 1.36 -7.97
C ALA A 298 5.94 2.57 -7.09
N PHE A 299 4.99 3.50 -6.99
CA PHE A 299 5.10 4.69 -6.15
C PHE A 299 3.72 5.11 -5.63
N ALA A 300 3.73 5.92 -4.57
CA ALA A 300 2.54 6.57 -4.07
C ALA A 300 2.72 8.09 -3.93
N GLU A 301 1.71 8.83 -4.34
CA GLU A 301 1.59 10.27 -4.11
C GLU A 301 0.84 10.50 -2.80
N VAL A 302 1.50 11.13 -1.83
CA VAL A 302 0.92 11.49 -0.54
C VAL A 302 0.57 12.98 -0.56
N PRO A 303 -0.69 13.35 -0.31
CA PRO A 303 -1.08 14.76 -0.21
C PRO A 303 -0.23 15.50 0.81
N ALA A 304 0.02 16.78 0.55
CA ALA A 304 0.56 17.65 1.58
C ALA A 304 -0.46 17.82 2.71
N GLY A 305 0.00 17.58 3.94
CA GLY A 305 -0.76 17.87 5.16
C GLY A 305 -0.91 19.36 5.45
#